data_AF-A0A822CPE8-F1
#
_entry.id   AF-A0A822CPE8-F1
#
_cell.length_a   1.000
_cell.length_b   1.000
_cell.length_c   1.000
_cell.angle_alpha   90.00
_cell.angle_beta   90.00
_cell.angle_gamma   90.00
#
_symmetry.space_group_name_H-M   'P 1'
#
loop_
_entity.id
_entity.type
_entity.pdbx_description
1 polymer ?
#
loop_
_entity_poly.entity_id
_entity_poly.type
_entity_poly.pdbx_seq_one_letter_code
_entity_poly.pdbx_strand_id
1 'polypeptide(L)'
;MPVRDCNTKYNIYLLYQNLPKNLSINYSIHIDAFDKITLDYWTSWYLPIPFSFLPVNRIATQLQIHDIEDREPCSLSCENHGRYVRYTNNKSLFFCQCKHGYSGPRCNIQHRCSCANNSYCLTSSICVCSLHKFGPRCYLKISIGQSNNNPCQHNEDYSGERCENINNKITIRLRETITIITSPLFIHFITAFSNVKHEQTTMMKKIPYDKYIITFIAPQSFYYIFIQRPHQNHYLAAIREIFILAEKIYTEILPKQRCSPIEELLNKTFVSYEYFNRTKYYSLIRQQYSQLMCFYDKENMCICDLDGFSNCFLVNHTFNYDCQGYNYCDNKGQCFQNNQTCPTKSICTAPTNT
;
A
#
# COMPACT_ATOMS: atom_id res chain seq x y z
N MET A 1 7.79 2.02 -3.99
CA MET A 1 7.06 1.06 -4.86
C MET A 1 5.90 1.76 -5.54
N PRO A 2 5.60 1.51 -6.83
CA PRO A 2 4.42 2.10 -7.47
C PRO A 2 3.13 1.50 -6.90
N VAL A 3 2.11 2.36 -6.84
CA VAL A 3 0.72 2.19 -6.35
C VAL A 3 0.00 0.90 -6.78
N ARG A 4 0.45 0.24 -7.85
CA ARG A 4 -0.28 -0.84 -8.51
C ARG A 4 -0.27 -2.16 -7.73
N ASP A 5 0.75 -2.40 -6.90
CA ASP A 5 1.05 -3.76 -6.42
C ASP A 5 0.90 -4.00 -4.91
N CYS A 6 0.42 -3.02 -4.14
CA CYS A 6 0.36 -3.16 -2.68
C CYS A 6 -0.62 -4.23 -2.17
N ASN A 7 -1.60 -4.64 -2.98
CA ASN A 7 -2.64 -5.60 -2.61
C ASN A 7 -2.66 -6.85 -3.51
N THR A 8 -1.65 -7.06 -4.37
CA THR A 8 -1.61 -8.21 -5.26
C THR A 8 -1.22 -9.47 -4.48
N LYS A 9 -2.19 -10.05 -3.77
CA LYS A 9 -2.10 -11.41 -3.25
C LYS A 9 -2.39 -12.38 -4.39
N TYR A 10 -1.34 -13.04 -4.89
CA TYR A 10 -1.51 -14.12 -5.85
C TYR A 10 -1.93 -15.40 -5.13
N ASN A 11 -3.17 -15.83 -5.35
CA ASN A 11 -3.65 -17.13 -4.90
C ASN A 11 -3.51 -18.12 -6.06
N ILE A 12 -2.53 -19.02 -5.96
CA ILE A 12 -2.22 -20.01 -7.01
C ILE A 12 -2.45 -21.39 -6.43
N TYR A 13 -3.24 -22.20 -7.14
CA TYR A 13 -3.42 -23.62 -6.84
C TYR A 13 -2.48 -24.44 -7.71
N LEU A 14 -1.55 -25.16 -7.07
CA LEU A 14 -0.64 -26.08 -7.74
C LEU A 14 -1.12 -27.51 -7.50
N LEU A 15 -1.22 -28.28 -8.57
CA LEU A 15 -1.57 -29.69 -8.53
C LEU A 15 -0.33 -30.53 -8.84
N TYR A 16 -0.21 -31.69 -8.19
CA TYR A 16 0.81 -32.66 -8.54
C TYR A 16 0.51 -33.24 -9.91
N GLN A 17 1.55 -33.42 -10.72
CA GLN A 17 1.41 -33.95 -12.08
C GLN A 17 0.81 -35.36 -12.12
N ASN A 18 1.14 -36.20 -11.12
CA ASN A 18 0.63 -37.56 -10.99
C ASN A 18 -0.10 -37.71 -9.65
N LEU A 19 -1.24 -38.41 -9.68
CA LEU A 19 -2.02 -38.81 -8.50
C LEU A 19 -2.05 -40.34 -8.42
N PRO A 20 -1.70 -40.98 -7.28
CA PRO A 20 -1.26 -40.35 -6.02
C PRO A 20 0.17 -39.78 -6.12
N LYS A 21 0.46 -38.82 -5.24
CA LYS A 21 1.78 -38.21 -5.08
C LYS A 21 2.85 -39.26 -4.75
N ASN A 22 4.04 -39.13 -5.33
CA ASN A 22 5.16 -40.01 -5.03
C ASN A 22 5.86 -39.57 -3.73
N LEU A 23 5.73 -40.36 -2.67
CA LEU A 23 6.30 -40.05 -1.35
C LEU A 23 7.83 -40.14 -1.27
N SER A 24 8.49 -40.74 -2.26
CA SER A 24 9.96 -40.87 -2.30
C SER A 24 10.66 -39.61 -2.83
N ILE A 25 9.88 -38.61 -3.28
CA ILE A 25 10.40 -37.40 -3.91
C ILE A 25 10.12 -36.20 -3.01
N ASN A 26 11.12 -35.36 -2.83
CA ASN A 26 10.96 -34.07 -2.16
C ASN A 26 10.42 -33.04 -3.15
N TYR A 27 9.31 -32.40 -2.78
CA TYR A 27 8.67 -31.38 -3.59
C TYR A 27 8.99 -29.98 -3.04
N SER A 28 9.18 -29.05 -3.96
CA SER A 28 9.39 -27.64 -3.68
C SER A 28 8.67 -26.80 -4.73
N ILE A 29 8.45 -25.54 -4.41
CA ILE A 29 7.90 -24.55 -5.34
C ILE A 29 9.06 -23.64 -5.77
N HIS A 30 9.30 -23.62 -7.06
CA HIS A 30 10.25 -22.74 -7.73
C HIS A 30 9.47 -21.59 -8.39
N ILE A 31 9.86 -20.35 -8.10
CA ILE A 31 9.22 -19.16 -8.65
C ILE A 31 10.28 -18.33 -9.36
N ASP A 32 10.08 -18.05 -10.65
CA ASP A 32 10.94 -17.16 -11.44
C ASP A 32 10.26 -15.82 -11.67
N ALA A 33 11.03 -14.73 -11.57
CA ALA A 33 10.65 -13.39 -11.98
C ALA A 33 11.38 -12.98 -13.26
N PHE A 34 10.62 -12.39 -14.18
CA PHE A 34 11.11 -11.84 -15.45
C PHE A 34 10.63 -10.41 -15.61
N ASP A 35 11.44 -9.57 -16.24
CA ASP A 35 10.99 -8.28 -16.72
C ASP A 35 9.93 -8.47 -17.81
N LYS A 36 8.81 -7.78 -17.68
CA LYS A 36 7.63 -8.02 -18.53
C LYS A 36 7.78 -7.49 -19.96
N ILE A 37 8.70 -6.57 -20.19
CA ILE A 37 8.90 -5.90 -21.47
C ILE A 37 10.01 -6.60 -22.25
N THR A 38 11.18 -6.73 -21.63
CA THR A 38 12.39 -7.32 -22.21
C THR A 38 12.37 -8.85 -22.16
N LEU A 39 11.59 -9.43 -21.25
CA LEU A 39 11.61 -10.86 -20.90
C LEU A 39 12.95 -11.33 -20.32
N ASP A 40 13.76 -10.40 -19.83
CA ASP A 40 14.99 -10.75 -19.15
C ASP A 40 14.68 -11.34 -17.77
N TYR A 41 15.36 -12.44 -17.47
CA TYR A 41 15.29 -13.05 -16.16
C TYR A 41 15.87 -12.12 -15.11
N TRP A 42 15.14 -11.96 -14.00
CA TRP A 42 15.53 -11.11 -12.89
C TRP A 42 16.02 -11.93 -11.69
N THR A 43 15.16 -12.75 -11.09
CA THR A 43 15.52 -13.55 -9.90
C THR A 43 14.58 -14.75 -9.68
N SER A 44 14.91 -15.63 -8.73
CA SER A 44 14.09 -16.78 -8.33
C SER A 44 14.03 -17.00 -6.82
N TRP A 45 12.95 -17.65 -6.39
CA TRP A 45 12.73 -18.10 -5.02
C TRP A 45 12.49 -19.60 -4.95
N TYR A 46 13.01 -20.22 -3.88
CA TYR A 46 12.82 -21.63 -3.56
C TYR A 46 11.98 -21.78 -2.30
N LEU A 47 10.82 -22.43 -2.38
CA LEU A 47 9.95 -22.65 -1.23
C LEU A 47 9.83 -24.16 -0.96
N PRO A 48 10.35 -24.66 0.18
CA PRO A 48 10.20 -26.07 0.52
C PRO A 48 8.74 -26.40 0.90
N ILE A 49 8.31 -27.64 0.62
CA ILE A 49 7.02 -28.16 1.11
C ILE A 49 7.29 -29.00 2.37
N PRO A 50 7.08 -28.45 3.58
CA PRO A 50 7.51 -29.10 4.83
C PRO A 50 6.74 -30.38 5.15
N PHE A 51 5.43 -30.43 4.85
CA PHE A 51 4.57 -31.56 5.17
C PHE A 51 4.17 -32.32 3.91
N SER A 52 5.16 -32.96 3.28
CA SER A 52 4.96 -33.69 2.02
C SER A 52 3.97 -34.86 2.15
N PHE A 53 3.77 -35.41 3.35
CA PHE A 53 2.78 -36.47 3.59
C PHE A 53 1.32 -35.97 3.56
N LEU A 54 1.09 -34.66 3.71
CA LEU A 54 -0.27 -34.12 3.65
C LEU A 54 -0.79 -34.06 2.20
N PRO A 55 -2.07 -34.38 1.98
CA PRO A 55 -2.68 -34.33 0.65
C PRO A 55 -2.74 -32.90 0.10
N VAL A 56 -2.87 -31.90 0.98
CA VAL A 56 -2.92 -30.48 0.64
C VAL A 56 -1.98 -29.70 1.55
N ASN A 57 -1.15 -28.83 0.96
CA ASN A 57 -0.29 -27.90 1.68
C ASN A 57 -0.71 -26.46 1.34
N ARG A 58 -0.84 -25.61 2.36
CA ARG A 58 -1.09 -24.17 2.19
C ARG A 58 0.16 -23.41 2.59
N ILE A 59 0.81 -22.78 1.60
CA ILE A 59 2.04 -22.01 1.80
C ILE A 59 1.71 -20.54 1.56
N ALA A 60 2.05 -19.69 2.53
CA ALA A 60 1.95 -18.24 2.41
C ALA A 60 3.35 -17.67 2.66
N THR A 61 3.86 -16.92 1.68
CA THR A 61 5.19 -16.30 1.77
C THR A 61 5.15 -14.90 1.17
N GLN A 62 5.98 -14.00 1.70
CA GLN A 62 6.22 -12.69 1.12
C GLN A 62 7.49 -12.76 0.28
N LEU A 63 7.36 -12.47 -1.01
CA LEU A 63 8.51 -12.42 -1.93
C LEU A 63 9.10 -11.01 -1.89
N GLN A 64 10.34 -10.90 -1.44
CA GLN A 64 11.08 -9.64 -1.47
C GLN A 64 11.95 -9.60 -2.72
N ILE A 65 11.77 -8.55 -3.53
CA ILE A 65 12.57 -8.26 -4.72
C ILE A 65 13.64 -7.24 -4.29
N HIS A 66 14.90 -7.63 -4.37
CA HIS A 66 16.04 -6.77 -4.11
C HIS A 66 16.78 -6.49 -5.41
N ASP A 67 17.52 -5.38 -5.48
CA ASP A 67 18.46 -5.15 -6.55
C ASP A 67 19.53 -6.25 -6.56
N ILE A 68 19.95 -6.64 -7.75
CA ILE A 68 20.77 -7.83 -8.01
C ILE A 68 22.14 -7.67 -7.31
N GLU A 69 22.34 -8.35 -6.17
CA GLU A 69 23.66 -8.49 -5.55
C GLU A 69 24.53 -9.48 -6.32
N ASP A 70 25.83 -9.23 -6.25
CA ASP A 70 26.88 -9.67 -7.16
C ASP A 70 26.98 -11.15 -7.50
N ARG A 71 27.55 -11.32 -8.69
CA ARG A 71 27.79 -12.56 -9.43
C ARG A 71 29.01 -13.29 -8.88
N GLU A 72 28.84 -14.15 -7.89
CA GLU A 72 29.92 -15.06 -7.50
C GLU A 72 30.05 -16.24 -8.50
N PRO A 73 31.26 -16.55 -8.99
CA PRO A 73 31.50 -17.74 -9.79
C PRO A 73 31.37 -18.99 -8.92
N CYS A 74 30.63 -19.99 -9.40
CA CYS A 74 30.41 -21.25 -8.71
C CYS A 74 30.76 -22.45 -9.60
N SER A 75 31.13 -23.56 -8.97
CA SER A 75 31.77 -24.74 -9.59
C SER A 75 30.83 -25.73 -10.30
N LEU A 76 29.52 -25.42 -10.43
CA LEU A 76 28.56 -26.31 -11.07
C LEU A 76 28.45 -26.00 -12.58
N SER A 77 28.76 -26.98 -13.43
CA SER A 77 28.68 -26.83 -14.89
C SER A 77 27.24 -26.92 -15.40
N CYS A 78 26.67 -25.78 -15.78
CA CYS A 78 25.38 -25.68 -16.48
C CYS A 78 25.54 -25.82 -18.01
N GLU A 79 26.43 -26.70 -18.46
CA GLU A 79 26.85 -26.85 -19.87
C GLU A 79 27.01 -25.48 -20.60
N ASN A 80 26.95 -25.45 -21.93
CA ASN A 80 27.04 -24.19 -22.71
C ASN A 80 25.67 -23.49 -22.90
N HIS A 81 24.60 -24.12 -22.39
CA HIS A 81 23.21 -23.74 -22.64
C HIS A 81 22.49 -23.15 -21.43
N GLY A 82 23.21 -22.86 -20.35
CA GLY A 82 22.66 -22.20 -19.18
C GLY A 82 23.67 -21.31 -18.47
N ARG A 83 23.17 -20.62 -17.45
CA ARG A 83 23.99 -19.88 -16.48
C ARG A 83 23.61 -20.31 -15.08
N TYR A 84 24.56 -20.21 -14.17
CA TYR A 84 24.34 -20.54 -12.77
C TYR A 84 23.70 -19.38 -12.02
N VAL A 85 22.66 -19.66 -11.23
CA VAL A 85 21.92 -18.63 -10.49
C VAL A 85 21.59 -19.13 -9.08
N ARG A 86 21.63 -18.19 -8.12
CA ARG A 86 21.31 -18.41 -6.71
C ARG A 86 19.87 -18.01 -6.41
N TYR A 87 19.24 -18.70 -5.48
CA TYR A 87 17.93 -18.27 -4.99
C TYR A 87 18.04 -17.06 -4.06
N THR A 88 17.16 -16.07 -4.24
CA THR A 88 17.17 -14.85 -3.40
C THR A 88 16.91 -15.15 -1.93
N ASN A 89 15.98 -16.06 -1.62
CA ASN A 89 15.59 -16.37 -0.26
C ASN A 89 16.42 -17.48 0.40
N ASN A 90 17.23 -18.21 -0.36
CA ASN A 90 18.10 -19.24 0.19
C ASN A 90 19.46 -19.19 -0.49
N LYS A 91 20.36 -18.49 0.19
CA LYS A 91 21.74 -18.30 -0.23
C LYS A 91 22.50 -19.65 -0.34
N SER A 92 22.08 -20.75 0.28
CA SER A 92 22.81 -22.03 0.13
C SER A 92 22.40 -22.84 -1.10
N LEU A 93 21.34 -22.44 -1.80
CA LEU A 93 20.79 -23.18 -2.94
C LEU A 93 21.00 -22.44 -4.26
N PHE A 94 21.20 -23.23 -5.30
CA PHE A 94 21.48 -22.75 -6.64
C PHE A 94 20.86 -23.66 -7.70
N PHE A 95 20.74 -23.14 -8.91
CA PHE A 95 20.20 -23.86 -10.06
C PHE A 95 20.75 -23.32 -11.38
N CYS A 96 20.53 -24.06 -12.46
CA CYS A 96 20.89 -23.63 -13.81
C CYS A 96 19.70 -22.92 -14.47
N GLN A 97 19.86 -21.65 -14.81
CA GLN A 97 18.92 -20.91 -15.65
C GLN A 97 19.26 -21.17 -17.12
N CYS A 98 18.39 -21.92 -17.78
CA CYS A 98 18.61 -22.37 -19.15
C CYS A 98 18.21 -21.31 -20.17
N LYS A 99 18.94 -21.30 -21.30
CA LYS A 99 18.61 -20.50 -22.47
C LYS A 99 17.34 -21.02 -23.14
N HIS A 100 16.71 -20.17 -23.95
CA HIS A 100 15.51 -20.50 -24.72
C HIS A 100 15.65 -21.83 -25.47
N GLY A 101 14.69 -22.74 -25.30
CA GLY A 101 14.67 -24.05 -25.97
C GLY A 101 15.47 -25.16 -25.27
N TYR A 102 16.06 -24.88 -24.11
CA TYR A 102 16.76 -25.84 -23.27
C TYR A 102 16.13 -25.90 -21.87
N SER A 103 16.09 -27.11 -21.30
CA SER A 103 15.61 -27.33 -19.93
C SER A 103 16.38 -28.46 -19.24
N GLY A 104 15.96 -28.79 -18.03
CA GLY A 104 16.62 -29.79 -17.18
C GLY A 104 17.59 -29.16 -16.18
N PRO A 105 18.02 -29.92 -15.16
CA PRO A 105 18.84 -29.40 -14.06
C PRO A 105 20.22 -28.90 -14.50
N ARG A 106 20.69 -29.31 -15.70
CA ARG A 106 21.94 -28.87 -16.32
C ARG A 106 21.75 -28.23 -17.71
N CYS A 107 20.52 -27.91 -18.09
CA CYS A 107 20.21 -27.36 -19.42
C CYS A 107 20.60 -28.24 -20.61
N ASN A 108 20.60 -29.57 -20.42
CA ASN A 108 21.00 -30.55 -21.42
C ASN A 108 19.82 -31.08 -22.27
N ILE A 109 18.58 -30.77 -21.91
CA ILE A 109 17.39 -31.25 -22.61
C ILE A 109 16.94 -30.19 -23.61
N GLN A 110 17.24 -30.41 -24.90
CA GLN A 110 16.72 -29.59 -25.98
C GLN A 110 15.24 -29.93 -26.24
N HIS A 111 14.40 -28.91 -26.38
CA HIS A 111 12.99 -29.10 -26.71
C HIS A 111 12.49 -28.07 -27.73
N ARG A 112 11.42 -28.45 -28.44
CA ARG A 112 10.72 -27.55 -29.35
C ARG A 112 9.78 -26.66 -28.56
N CYS A 113 9.86 -25.35 -28.79
CA CYS A 113 9.03 -24.36 -28.13
C CYS A 113 7.67 -24.23 -28.81
N SER A 114 6.61 -24.30 -28.01
CA SER A 114 5.23 -24.17 -28.47
C SER A 114 4.65 -22.76 -28.29
N CYS A 115 5.46 -21.84 -27.74
CA CYS A 115 5.09 -20.47 -27.40
C CYS A 115 4.97 -19.57 -28.63
N ALA A 116 4.15 -18.52 -28.52
CA ALA A 116 3.98 -17.53 -29.58
C ALA A 116 5.27 -16.76 -29.90
N ASN A 117 5.34 -16.17 -31.09
CA ASN A 117 6.51 -15.37 -31.47
C ASN A 117 6.72 -14.18 -30.51
N ASN A 118 7.97 -13.79 -30.24
CA ASN A 118 8.36 -12.82 -29.20
C ASN A 118 7.82 -13.19 -27.80
N SER A 119 8.05 -14.42 -27.37
CA SER A 119 7.84 -14.86 -25.98
C SER A 119 9.00 -15.74 -25.54
N TYR A 120 9.23 -15.83 -24.22
CA TYR A 120 10.32 -16.63 -23.68
C TYR A 120 9.81 -18.03 -23.32
N CYS A 121 10.50 -19.05 -23.79
CA CYS A 121 10.14 -20.45 -23.60
C CYS A 121 11.05 -21.04 -22.53
N LEU A 122 10.46 -21.35 -21.37
CA LEU A 122 11.19 -21.92 -20.24
C LEU A 122 11.25 -23.45 -20.34
N THR A 123 10.13 -24.07 -20.74
CA THR A 123 10.01 -25.50 -21.02
C THR A 123 9.12 -25.70 -22.24
N SER A 124 8.88 -26.94 -22.66
CA SER A 124 7.94 -27.24 -23.75
C SER A 124 6.50 -26.76 -23.49
N SER A 125 6.14 -26.59 -22.21
CA SER A 125 4.79 -26.23 -21.75
C SER A 125 4.68 -24.87 -21.05
N ILE A 126 5.79 -24.24 -20.64
CA ILE A 126 5.79 -22.97 -19.90
C ILE A 126 6.34 -21.85 -20.77
N CYS A 127 5.52 -20.81 -20.95
CA CYS A 127 5.82 -19.62 -21.73
C CYS A 127 5.69 -18.36 -20.88
N VAL A 128 6.69 -17.48 -20.96
CA VAL A 128 6.64 -16.13 -20.37
C VAL A 128 6.23 -15.14 -21.46
N CYS A 129 5.11 -14.47 -21.24
CA CYS A 129 4.50 -13.62 -22.24
C CYS A 129 5.01 -12.17 -22.17
N SER A 130 5.40 -11.63 -23.32
CA SER A 130 5.66 -10.20 -23.50
C SER A 130 4.44 -9.34 -23.17
N LEU A 131 4.67 -8.05 -22.96
CA LEU A 131 3.62 -7.06 -22.73
C LEU A 131 2.44 -7.23 -23.72
N HIS A 132 1.21 -7.18 -23.17
CA HIS A 132 -0.06 -7.36 -23.89
C HIS A 132 -0.35 -8.76 -24.46
N LYS A 133 0.48 -9.77 -24.19
CA LYS A 133 0.18 -11.17 -24.50
C LYS A 133 -0.14 -11.96 -23.24
N PHE A 134 -1.01 -12.96 -23.36
CA PHE A 134 -1.40 -13.81 -22.24
C PHE A 134 -1.87 -15.20 -22.71
N GLY A 135 -2.23 -16.05 -21.75
CA GLY A 135 -2.59 -17.44 -21.97
C GLY A 135 -1.38 -18.38 -21.92
N PRO A 136 -1.61 -19.70 -21.88
CA PRO A 136 -0.58 -20.70 -21.60
C PRO A 136 0.57 -20.73 -22.63
N ARG A 137 0.30 -20.27 -23.86
CA ARG A 137 1.29 -20.18 -24.95
C ARG A 137 1.49 -18.77 -25.49
N CYS A 138 0.97 -17.74 -24.82
CA CYS A 138 1.11 -16.34 -25.22
C CYS A 138 0.53 -15.95 -26.60
N TYR A 139 -0.37 -16.75 -27.18
CA TYR A 139 -1.02 -16.42 -28.45
C TYR A 139 -2.15 -15.39 -28.30
N LEU A 140 -2.75 -15.29 -27.10
CA LEU A 140 -3.82 -14.34 -26.85
C LEU A 140 -3.23 -12.95 -26.66
N LYS A 141 -3.82 -11.97 -27.34
CA LYS A 141 -3.41 -10.56 -27.25
C LYS A 141 -4.51 -9.75 -26.60
N ILE A 142 -4.14 -8.90 -25.65
CA ILE A 142 -5.01 -7.82 -25.19
C ILE A 142 -4.87 -6.74 -26.25
N SER A 143 -5.87 -6.62 -27.12
CA SER A 143 -6.06 -5.41 -27.91
C SER A 143 -6.42 -4.30 -26.94
N ILE A 144 -5.41 -3.56 -26.48
CA ILE A 144 -5.66 -2.21 -25.97
C ILE A 144 -6.18 -1.46 -27.20
N GLY A 145 -7.49 -1.28 -27.30
CA GLY A 145 -8.03 -0.26 -28.19
C GLY A 145 -7.25 1.01 -27.89
N GLN A 146 -6.72 1.65 -28.94
CA GLN A 146 -5.94 2.88 -28.82
C GLN A 146 -6.75 3.96 -28.08
N SER A 147 -6.73 3.91 -26.76
CA SER A 147 -6.88 5.07 -25.91
C SER A 147 -5.45 5.42 -25.54
N ASN A 148 -4.84 6.29 -26.33
CA ASN A 148 -3.57 6.95 -26.00
C ASN A 148 -3.65 7.82 -24.74
N ASN A 149 -4.73 7.72 -23.97
CA ASN A 149 -4.88 8.29 -22.65
C ASN A 149 -5.24 7.14 -21.71
N ASN A 150 -4.47 6.94 -20.65
CA ASN A 150 -5.03 6.32 -19.45
C ASN A 150 -6.35 7.07 -19.15
N PRO A 151 -7.53 6.42 -19.13
CA PRO A 151 -8.78 7.14 -18.89
C PRO A 151 -8.78 7.86 -17.52
N CYS A 152 -7.95 7.38 -16.58
CA CYS A 152 -7.73 7.96 -15.27
C CYS A 152 -6.80 9.20 -15.28
N GLN A 153 -6.11 9.50 -16.38
CA GLN A 153 -5.15 10.62 -16.44
C GLN A 153 -5.83 11.97 -16.67
N HIS A 154 -7.07 11.97 -17.15
CA HIS A 154 -7.85 13.19 -17.41
C HIS A 154 -9.08 13.36 -16.52
N ASN A 155 -9.45 12.35 -15.73
CA ASN A 155 -10.68 12.40 -14.93
C ASN A 155 -10.39 11.99 -13.49
N GLU A 156 -10.08 12.98 -12.65
CA GLU A 156 -9.78 12.77 -11.22
C GLU A 156 -10.97 12.14 -10.46
N ASP A 157 -12.17 12.21 -11.04
CA ASP A 157 -13.41 11.65 -10.48
C ASP A 157 -13.44 10.12 -10.48
N TYR A 158 -12.49 9.43 -11.12
CA TYR A 158 -12.43 7.96 -11.19
C TYR A 158 -11.10 7.40 -10.68
N SER A 159 -11.13 6.21 -10.07
CA SER A 159 -9.95 5.45 -9.60
C SER A 159 -10.11 3.94 -9.88
N GLY A 160 -9.06 3.16 -9.63
CA GLY A 160 -8.99 1.74 -9.97
C GLY A 160 -8.12 1.45 -11.19
N GLU A 161 -7.74 0.19 -11.39
CA GLU A 161 -6.82 -0.20 -12.48
C GLU A 161 -7.45 0.05 -13.86
N ARG A 162 -8.78 0.05 -13.92
CA ARG A 162 -9.60 0.30 -15.10
C ARG A 162 -10.49 1.55 -14.96
N CYS A 163 -10.22 2.41 -13.98
CA CYS A 163 -11.06 3.57 -13.66
C CYS A 163 -12.51 3.19 -13.31
N GLU A 164 -12.68 2.02 -12.70
CA GLU A 164 -13.98 1.43 -12.37
C GLU A 164 -14.66 2.07 -11.15
N ASN A 165 -13.89 2.72 -10.28
CA ASN A 165 -14.39 3.30 -9.04
C ASN A 165 -14.66 4.78 -9.22
N ILE A 166 -15.88 5.24 -8.96
CA ILE A 166 -16.20 6.67 -8.90
C ILE A 166 -15.79 7.17 -7.52
N ASN A 167 -14.93 8.19 -7.50
CA ASN A 167 -14.39 8.74 -6.27
C ASN A 167 -15.39 9.68 -5.58
N ASN A 168 -15.28 9.79 -4.26
CA ASN A 168 -16.08 10.73 -3.48
C ASN A 168 -15.50 12.14 -3.61
N LYS A 169 -16.38 13.13 -3.83
CA LYS A 169 -15.99 14.53 -3.91
C LYS A 169 -16.35 15.23 -2.62
N ILE A 170 -15.33 15.71 -1.91
CA ILE A 170 -15.50 16.33 -0.59
C ILE A 170 -15.13 17.79 -0.70
N THR A 171 -16.05 18.65 -0.29
CA THR A 171 -15.91 20.10 -0.27
C THR A 171 -16.02 20.59 1.15
N ILE A 172 -14.97 21.23 1.64
CA ILE A 172 -14.85 21.73 3.01
C ILE A 172 -14.76 23.25 2.96
N ARG A 173 -15.68 23.92 3.63
CA ARG A 173 -15.63 25.37 3.86
C ARG A 173 -14.96 25.66 5.21
N LEU A 174 -13.96 26.54 5.19
CA LEU A 174 -13.23 27.03 6.35
C LEU A 174 -13.71 28.44 6.67
N ARG A 175 -14.07 28.72 7.92
CA ARG A 175 -14.44 30.08 8.32
C ARG A 175 -13.20 30.99 8.45
N GLU A 176 -13.39 32.29 8.25
CA GLU A 176 -12.35 33.34 8.28
C GLU A 176 -11.47 33.31 9.55
N THR A 177 -12.04 32.95 10.70
CA THR A 177 -11.31 32.87 11.98
C THR A 177 -10.31 31.71 12.07
N ILE A 178 -10.39 30.74 11.15
CA ILE A 178 -9.47 29.59 11.04
C ILE A 178 -8.39 29.87 9.98
N THR A 179 -8.63 30.86 9.10
CA THR A 179 -7.82 31.14 7.91
C THR A 179 -6.77 32.19 8.20
N ILE A 180 -5.63 31.74 8.74
CA ILE A 180 -4.37 32.51 8.71
C ILE A 180 -3.27 31.62 8.08
N ILE A 181 -3.06 31.87 6.78
CA ILE A 181 -1.78 31.96 6.04
C ILE A 181 -0.93 30.68 5.79
N THR A 182 -0.67 30.45 4.48
CA THR A 182 0.38 29.67 3.76
C THR A 182 0.74 28.23 4.12
N SER A 183 0.22 27.69 5.21
CA SER A 183 0.57 26.35 5.67
C SER A 183 -0.19 25.26 4.91
N PRO A 184 0.46 24.16 4.49
CA PRO A 184 -0.25 23.00 3.97
C PRO A 184 -1.16 22.42 5.06
N LEU A 185 -2.40 22.11 4.71
CA LEU A 185 -3.28 21.33 5.57
C LEU A 185 -3.05 19.85 5.35
N PHE A 186 -3.11 19.09 6.43
CA PHE A 186 -3.15 17.63 6.38
C PHE A 186 -4.58 17.18 6.66
N ILE A 187 -5.11 16.35 5.77
CA ILE A 187 -6.46 15.82 5.82
C ILE A 187 -6.35 14.32 6.08
N HIS A 188 -6.78 13.86 7.24
CA HIS A 188 -6.73 12.45 7.64
C HIS A 188 -8.07 11.79 7.40
N PHE A 189 -8.03 10.70 6.66
CA PHE A 189 -9.12 9.78 6.47
C PHE A 189 -8.87 8.58 7.35
N ILE A 190 -9.84 8.25 8.19
CA ILE A 190 -9.73 7.15 9.13
C ILE A 190 -10.79 6.11 8.81
N THR A 191 -10.35 4.90 8.54
CA THR A 191 -11.21 3.72 8.44
C THR A 191 -11.15 2.95 9.75
N ALA A 192 -12.32 2.77 10.37
CA ALA A 192 -12.45 1.97 11.58
C ALA A 192 -13.20 0.68 11.25
N PHE A 193 -12.52 -0.44 11.45
CA PHE A 193 -13.11 -1.77 11.33
C PHE A 193 -13.19 -2.39 12.74
N SER A 194 -14.27 -3.10 13.04
CA SER A 194 -14.31 -3.91 14.26
C SER A 194 -13.22 -4.99 14.17
N ASN A 195 -12.33 -5.02 15.16
CA ASN A 195 -11.27 -6.03 15.35
C ASN A 195 -10.03 -5.94 14.43
N VAL A 196 -9.87 -4.88 13.64
CA VAL A 196 -8.65 -4.65 12.84
C VAL A 196 -8.05 -3.30 13.20
N LYS A 197 -6.73 -3.17 13.09
CA LYS A 197 -6.04 -1.87 13.24
C LYS A 197 -6.66 -0.86 12.28
N HIS A 198 -7.00 0.32 12.79
CA HIS A 198 -7.51 1.42 11.98
C HIS A 198 -6.52 1.78 10.87
N GLU A 199 -7.00 2.05 9.66
CA GLU A 199 -6.15 2.57 8.60
C GLU A 199 -6.29 4.09 8.53
N GLN A 200 -5.14 4.75 8.40
CA GLN A 200 -5.05 6.20 8.26
C GLN A 200 -4.43 6.51 6.90
N THR A 201 -5.16 7.25 6.08
CA THR A 201 -4.63 7.85 4.85
C THR A 201 -4.63 9.36 5.02
N THR A 202 -3.53 10.01 4.66
CA THR A 202 -3.34 11.46 4.83
C THR A 202 -3.15 12.13 3.49
N MET A 203 -3.93 13.18 3.21
CA MET A 203 -3.74 14.04 2.04
C MET A 203 -3.24 15.41 2.45
N MET A 204 -2.18 15.88 1.79
CA MET A 204 -1.71 17.25 1.95
C MET A 204 -2.40 18.16 0.91
N LYS A 205 -2.95 19.29 1.36
CA LYS A 205 -3.55 20.30 0.46
C LYS A 205 -3.16 21.70 0.89
N LYS A 206 -2.57 22.47 -0.04
CA LYS A 206 -2.32 23.90 0.16
C LYS A 206 -3.56 24.69 -0.24
N ILE A 207 -3.99 25.60 0.62
CA ILE A 207 -5.09 26.52 0.30
C ILE A 207 -4.51 27.73 -0.45
N PRO A 208 -5.01 28.05 -1.66
CA PRO A 208 -4.66 29.30 -2.33
C PRO A 208 -5.10 30.52 -1.52
N TYR A 209 -4.42 31.66 -1.69
CA TYR A 209 -4.85 32.92 -1.08
C TYR A 209 -6.31 33.25 -1.43
N ASP A 210 -7.04 33.83 -0.48
CA ASP A 210 -8.43 34.27 -0.59
C ASP A 210 -9.47 33.17 -0.90
N LYS A 211 -9.09 31.90 -0.73
CA LYS A 211 -10.03 30.77 -0.81
C LYS A 211 -10.34 30.22 0.57
N TYR A 212 -11.64 30.12 0.85
CA TYR A 212 -12.19 29.51 2.06
C TYR A 212 -12.75 28.11 1.82
N ILE A 213 -12.61 27.59 0.61
CA ILE A 213 -13.20 26.32 0.21
C ILE A 213 -12.09 25.43 -0.34
N ILE A 214 -12.04 24.21 0.19
CA ILE A 214 -11.15 23.16 -0.30
C ILE A 214 -12.02 22.06 -0.86
N THR A 215 -11.78 21.72 -2.12
CA THR A 215 -12.34 20.52 -2.73
C THR A 215 -11.23 19.52 -2.98
N PHE A 216 -11.49 18.28 -2.61
CA PHE A 216 -10.61 17.16 -2.89
C PHE A 216 -11.41 15.91 -3.17
N ILE A 217 -10.73 14.95 -3.77
CA ILE A 217 -11.31 13.70 -4.21
C ILE A 217 -10.71 12.58 -3.37
N ALA A 218 -11.58 11.85 -2.66
CA ALA A 218 -11.22 10.73 -1.82
C ALA A 218 -11.60 9.41 -2.53
N PRO A 219 -10.60 8.60 -2.94
CA PRO A 219 -10.86 7.32 -3.62
C PRO A 219 -11.17 6.17 -2.66
N GLN A 220 -11.02 6.37 -1.34
CA GLN A 220 -11.13 5.33 -0.32
C GLN A 220 -12.35 5.55 0.56
N SER A 221 -12.86 4.47 1.15
CA SER A 221 -13.85 4.55 2.23
C SER A 221 -13.24 5.21 3.47
N PHE A 222 -14.06 5.90 4.26
CA PHE A 222 -13.66 6.52 5.52
C PHE A 222 -14.90 6.67 6.42
N TYR A 223 -14.66 6.68 7.73
CA TYR A 223 -15.67 7.01 8.73
C TYR A 223 -15.44 8.42 9.29
N TYR A 224 -14.19 8.84 9.42
CA TYR A 224 -13.85 10.14 10.01
C TYR A 224 -12.89 10.92 9.12
N ILE A 225 -13.13 12.24 9.04
CA ILE A 225 -12.21 13.20 8.42
C ILE A 225 -11.72 14.18 9.48
N PHE A 226 -10.39 14.21 9.67
CA PHE A 226 -9.73 15.21 10.50
C PHE A 226 -8.87 16.13 9.67
N ILE A 227 -8.83 17.40 10.06
CA ILE A 227 -7.93 18.39 9.46
C ILE A 227 -6.93 18.82 10.50
N GLN A 228 -5.65 18.62 10.19
CA GLN A 228 -4.54 19.04 11.02
C GLN A 228 -3.79 20.19 10.36
N ARG A 229 -3.45 21.19 11.17
CA ARG A 229 -2.52 22.26 10.81
C ARG A 229 -1.09 21.93 11.25
N PRO A 230 -0.06 22.42 10.54
CA PRO A 230 1.29 22.43 11.09
C PRO A 230 1.23 23.22 12.40
N HIS A 231 1.65 22.60 13.51
CA HIS A 231 1.53 23.11 14.88
C HIS A 231 0.16 22.87 15.60
N GLN A 232 -0.33 21.63 15.53
CA GLN A 232 -1.14 20.90 16.54
C GLN A 232 -2.66 21.06 16.60
N ASN A 233 -3.28 22.07 16.00
CA ASN A 233 -4.74 22.14 16.03
C ASN A 233 -5.36 21.13 15.06
N HIS A 234 -6.11 20.18 15.61
CA HIS A 234 -6.91 19.20 14.88
C HIS A 234 -8.37 19.65 14.87
N TYR A 235 -9.05 19.46 13.74
CA TYR A 235 -10.46 19.78 13.57
C TYR A 235 -11.19 18.56 13.02
N LEU A 236 -12.32 18.21 13.63
CA LEU A 236 -13.21 17.18 13.12
C LEU A 236 -14.07 17.78 12.00
N ALA A 237 -13.82 17.37 10.76
CA ALA A 237 -14.50 17.91 9.59
C ALA A 237 -15.77 17.14 9.22
N ALA A 238 -15.76 15.81 9.35
CA ALA A 238 -16.91 14.98 9.04
C ALA A 238 -16.88 13.64 9.80
N ILE A 239 -18.06 13.14 10.14
CA ILE A 239 -18.32 11.78 10.63
C ILE A 239 -19.32 11.14 9.67
N ARG A 240 -19.08 9.87 9.30
CA ARG A 240 -19.96 9.05 8.47
C ARG A 240 -20.11 7.68 9.12
N GLU A 241 -21.34 7.25 9.35
CA GLU A 241 -21.63 5.90 9.84
C GLU A 241 -21.69 4.89 8.70
N ILE A 242 -22.10 5.34 7.52
CA ILE A 242 -22.27 4.51 6.32
C ILE A 242 -21.45 5.13 5.17
N PHE A 243 -20.65 4.28 4.53
CA PHE A 243 -19.96 4.62 3.31
C PHE A 243 -20.91 4.56 2.11
N ILE A 244 -20.99 5.67 1.37
CA ILE A 244 -21.76 5.77 0.12
C ILE A 244 -20.78 6.00 -1.02
N LEU A 245 -20.93 5.23 -2.10
CA LEU A 245 -20.13 5.37 -3.32
C LEU A 245 -20.54 6.63 -4.09
N ALA A 246 -19.55 7.31 -4.69
CA ALA A 246 -19.72 8.51 -5.52
C ALA A 246 -20.40 9.70 -4.81
N GLU A 247 -20.28 9.81 -3.49
CA GLU A 247 -20.96 10.84 -2.74
C GLU A 247 -20.30 12.21 -2.88
N LYS A 248 -21.13 13.26 -2.97
CA LYS A 248 -20.70 14.66 -2.87
C LYS A 248 -20.95 15.16 -1.46
N ILE A 249 -19.88 15.29 -0.67
CA ILE A 249 -19.96 15.73 0.72
C ILE A 249 -19.62 17.22 0.79
N TYR A 250 -20.50 17.97 1.46
CA TYR A 250 -20.28 19.38 1.78
C TYR A 250 -20.26 19.52 3.29
N THR A 251 -19.17 20.06 3.84
CA THR A 251 -19.06 20.33 5.28
C THR A 251 -18.42 21.70 5.52
N GLU A 252 -18.71 22.28 6.67
CA GLU A 252 -18.12 23.53 7.14
C GLU A 252 -17.42 23.28 8.47
N ILE A 253 -16.18 23.79 8.60
CA ILE A 253 -15.44 23.73 9.85
C ILE A 253 -15.69 25.02 10.65
N LEU A 254 -16.26 24.81 11.82
CA LEU A 254 -16.53 25.80 12.83
C LEU A 254 -15.51 25.68 13.98
N PRO A 255 -15.22 26.76 14.72
CA PRO A 255 -14.31 26.71 15.87
C PRO A 255 -14.65 25.62 16.91
N LYS A 256 -15.94 25.31 17.09
CA LYS A 256 -16.43 24.24 17.98
C LYS A 256 -16.02 22.82 17.58
N GLN A 257 -15.58 22.61 16.34
CA GLN A 257 -15.07 21.33 15.84
C GLN A 257 -13.57 21.16 16.11
N ARG A 258 -12.91 22.13 16.75
CA ARG A 258 -11.55 21.96 17.23
C ARG A 258 -11.52 20.83 18.27
N CYS A 259 -10.67 19.85 18.03
CA CYS A 259 -10.39 18.82 19.01
C CYS A 259 -9.38 19.37 20.01
N SER A 260 -9.75 19.40 21.29
CA SER A 260 -8.88 19.94 22.34
C SER A 260 -7.80 18.93 22.72
N PRO A 261 -6.56 19.38 23.01
CA PRO A 261 -5.56 18.55 23.65
C PRO A 261 -6.00 18.18 25.07
N ILE A 262 -5.60 17.01 25.56
CA ILE A 262 -5.95 16.51 26.89
C ILE A 262 -5.50 17.47 28.01
N GLU A 263 -4.41 18.19 27.77
CA GLU A 263 -3.83 19.18 28.69
C GLU A 263 -4.75 20.38 28.94
N GLU A 264 -5.65 20.70 28.00
CA GLU A 264 -6.66 21.74 28.17
C GLU A 264 -7.90 21.26 28.95
N LEU A 265 -8.10 19.94 29.04
CA LEU A 265 -9.35 19.35 29.54
C LEU A 265 -9.21 18.78 30.95
N LEU A 266 -8.05 18.20 31.27
CA LEU A 266 -7.78 17.55 32.55
C LEU A 266 -6.91 18.44 33.47
N ASN A 267 -7.12 18.28 34.78
CA ASN A 267 -6.30 18.95 35.78
C ASN A 267 -4.82 18.50 35.67
N LYS A 268 -3.87 19.37 36.03
CA LYS A 268 -2.42 19.13 35.94
C LYS A 268 -2.00 17.82 36.59
N THR A 269 -2.66 17.42 37.69
CA THR A 269 -2.42 16.13 38.37
C THR A 269 -2.70 14.94 37.46
N PHE A 270 -3.82 14.93 36.73
CA PHE A 270 -4.18 13.84 35.82
C PHE A 270 -3.30 13.83 34.57
N VAL A 271 -2.94 15.00 34.05
CA VAL A 271 -2.01 15.12 32.91
C VAL A 271 -0.65 14.52 33.25
N SER A 272 -0.21 14.63 34.51
CA SER A 272 1.06 14.07 34.99
C SER A 272 1.10 12.55 35.08
N TYR A 273 -0.06 11.87 35.05
CA TYR A 273 -0.11 10.42 35.10
C TYR A 273 0.45 9.79 33.82
N GLU A 274 0.94 8.56 33.94
CA GLU A 274 1.30 7.76 32.79
C GLU A 274 0.10 7.58 31.85
N TYR A 275 0.40 7.50 30.55
CA TYR A 275 -0.59 7.44 29.47
C TYR A 275 -1.69 6.39 29.73
N PHE A 276 -1.33 5.18 30.14
CA PHE A 276 -2.29 4.11 30.43
C PHE A 276 -3.24 4.44 31.59
N ASN A 277 -2.79 5.23 32.56
CA ASN A 277 -3.65 5.65 33.67
C ASN A 277 -4.56 6.81 33.28
N ARG A 278 -4.15 7.65 32.31
CA ARG A 278 -4.99 8.75 31.81
C ARG A 278 -6.22 8.26 31.03
N THR A 279 -6.09 7.17 30.28
CA THR A 279 -7.21 6.61 29.47
C THR A 279 -8.42 6.24 30.32
N LYS A 280 -8.22 5.87 31.59
CA LYS A 280 -9.30 5.58 32.56
C LYS A 280 -10.24 6.77 32.79
N TYR A 281 -9.77 7.99 32.51
CA TYR A 281 -10.52 9.23 32.74
C TYR A 281 -11.17 9.78 31.46
N TYR A 282 -10.97 9.15 30.29
CA TYR A 282 -11.48 9.67 29.02
C TYR A 282 -13.00 9.69 28.91
N SER A 283 -13.67 8.76 29.59
CA SER A 283 -15.14 8.74 29.70
C SER A 283 -15.67 9.94 30.49
N LEU A 284 -14.93 10.43 31.50
CA LEU A 284 -15.36 11.56 32.33
C LEU A 284 -15.29 12.90 31.58
N ILE A 285 -14.38 13.02 30.61
CA ILE A 285 -14.19 14.26 29.84
C ILE A 285 -15.50 14.67 29.15
N ARG A 286 -16.19 13.70 28.54
CA ARG A 286 -17.47 13.98 27.86
C ARG A 286 -18.57 14.38 28.84
N GLN A 287 -18.59 13.78 30.03
CA GLN A 287 -19.54 14.14 31.08
C GLN A 287 -19.34 15.58 31.56
N GLN A 288 -18.08 16.02 31.66
CA GLN A 288 -17.72 17.37 32.09
C GLN A 288 -17.90 18.42 30.98
N TYR A 289 -17.61 18.07 29.73
CA TYR A 289 -17.67 18.96 28.57
C TYR A 289 -18.72 18.47 27.55
N SER A 290 -20.00 18.68 27.86
CA SER A 290 -21.14 18.21 27.06
C SER A 290 -21.24 18.78 25.63
N GLN A 291 -20.43 19.79 25.28
CA GLN A 291 -20.34 20.36 23.93
C GLN A 291 -19.07 19.93 23.17
N LEU A 292 -18.16 19.21 23.81
CA LEU A 292 -16.91 18.75 23.19
C LEU A 292 -17.19 17.64 22.18
N MET A 293 -16.78 17.84 20.92
CA MET A 293 -16.98 16.86 19.85
C MET A 293 -15.84 15.82 19.79
N CYS A 294 -14.63 16.25 20.11
CA CYS A 294 -13.43 15.42 20.02
C CYS A 294 -12.28 15.98 20.88
N PHE A 295 -11.32 15.13 21.22
CA PHE A 295 -10.07 15.50 21.88
C PHE A 295 -8.94 14.54 21.52
N TYR A 296 -7.71 14.86 21.89
CA TYR A 296 -6.57 13.98 21.65
C TYR A 296 -5.56 13.96 22.81
N ASP A 297 -4.88 12.83 22.98
CA ASP A 297 -3.78 12.63 23.94
C ASP A 297 -2.70 11.76 23.30
N LYS A 298 -1.52 12.34 23.06
CA LYS A 298 -0.40 11.68 22.37
C LYS A 298 -0.81 11.12 21.01
N GLU A 299 -0.99 9.79 20.91
CA GLU A 299 -1.39 9.05 19.70
C GLU A 299 -2.87 8.70 19.68
N ASN A 300 -3.62 8.97 20.76
CA ASN A 300 -5.05 8.70 20.79
C ASN A 300 -5.83 9.91 20.30
N MET A 301 -6.69 9.70 19.31
CA MET A 301 -7.74 10.62 18.91
C MET A 301 -9.08 10.07 19.39
N CYS A 302 -9.86 10.91 20.06
CA CYS A 302 -11.12 10.52 20.68
C CYS A 302 -12.28 11.33 20.11
N ILE A 303 -13.38 10.64 19.81
CA ILE A 303 -14.64 11.22 19.38
C ILE A 303 -15.66 11.03 20.49
N CYS A 304 -16.33 12.11 20.85
CA CYS A 304 -17.35 12.11 21.88
C CYS A 304 -18.72 11.86 21.27
N ASP A 305 -19.39 10.82 21.75
CA ASP A 305 -20.74 10.46 21.35
C ASP A 305 -21.81 11.24 22.13
N LEU A 306 -23.03 11.22 21.61
CA LEU A 306 -24.24 11.73 22.24
C LEU A 306 -24.58 10.93 23.51
N ASP A 307 -24.27 9.63 23.54
CA ASP A 307 -24.50 8.75 24.68
C ASP A 307 -23.51 8.98 25.85
N GLY A 308 -22.65 10.00 25.76
CA GLY A 308 -21.74 10.38 26.83
C GLY A 308 -20.43 9.58 26.86
N PHE A 309 -20.17 8.76 25.84
CA PHE A 309 -18.95 7.97 25.71
C PHE A 309 -17.91 8.66 24.82
N SER A 310 -16.65 8.37 25.08
CA SER A 310 -15.52 8.80 24.26
C SER A 310 -14.94 7.58 23.54
N ASN A 311 -15.10 7.51 22.23
CA ASN A 311 -14.57 6.46 21.38
C ASN A 311 -13.20 6.87 20.85
N CYS A 312 -12.15 6.18 21.29
CA CYS A 312 -10.77 6.55 21.00
C CYS A 312 -10.08 5.52 20.11
N PHE A 313 -9.23 6.01 19.22
CA PHE A 313 -8.43 5.19 18.32
C PHE A 313 -7.05 5.80 18.13
N LEU A 314 -6.09 4.94 17.77
CA LEU A 314 -4.71 5.35 17.54
C LEU A 314 -4.59 6.08 16.19
N VAL A 315 -3.89 7.21 16.20
CA VAL A 315 -3.57 8.05 15.06
C VAL A 315 -2.12 8.45 15.15
N ASN A 316 -1.41 8.38 14.02
CA ASN A 316 -0.06 8.93 13.95
C ASN A 316 -0.17 10.43 13.65
N HIS A 317 0.13 11.26 14.66
CA HIS A 317 0.12 12.73 14.55
C HIS A 317 1.46 13.30 14.04
N THR A 318 2.53 12.49 14.06
CA THR A 318 3.89 12.85 13.66
C THR A 318 4.17 12.38 12.23
N PHE A 319 4.00 13.27 11.24
CA PHE A 319 4.26 12.97 9.83
C PHE A 319 5.75 12.93 9.52
N ASN A 320 6.36 11.77 9.71
CA ASN A 320 7.70 11.48 9.20
C ASN A 320 7.63 10.39 8.15
N TYR A 321 6.91 10.62 7.05
CA TYR A 321 6.91 9.68 5.94
C TYR A 321 7.97 10.06 4.92
N ASP A 322 9.22 9.66 5.15
CA ASP A 322 10.38 9.84 4.28
C ASP A 322 10.36 9.00 2.99
N CYS A 323 9.17 8.65 2.50
CA CYS A 323 8.98 7.79 1.35
C CYS A 323 9.69 6.42 1.49
N GLN A 324 9.58 5.82 2.68
CA GLN A 324 10.19 4.53 3.03
C GLN A 324 11.72 4.56 2.94
N GLY A 325 12.32 5.71 3.28
CA GLY A 325 13.76 5.99 3.17
C GLY A 325 14.24 6.37 1.76
N TYR A 326 13.40 6.23 0.73
CA TYR A 326 13.73 6.58 -0.65
C TYR A 326 13.30 8.01 -0.95
N ASN A 327 14.15 8.96 -0.57
CA ASN A 327 13.92 10.36 -0.90
C ASN A 327 14.37 10.68 -2.34
N TYR A 328 13.43 10.65 -3.28
CA TYR A 328 13.64 11.05 -4.68
C TYR A 328 13.41 12.55 -4.91
N CYS A 329 13.28 13.35 -3.85
CA CYS A 329 13.12 14.79 -3.98
C CYS A 329 14.48 15.46 -4.18
N ASP A 330 14.59 16.23 -5.26
CA ASP A 330 15.78 17.01 -5.57
C ASP A 330 16.02 18.13 -4.52
N ASN A 331 17.24 18.69 -4.51
CA ASN A 331 17.62 19.84 -3.68
C ASN A 331 17.46 19.65 -2.16
N LYS A 332 17.70 18.42 -1.66
CA LYS A 332 17.47 18.06 -0.25
C LYS A 332 16.02 18.30 0.20
N GLY A 333 15.07 18.23 -0.74
CA GLY A 333 13.64 18.28 -0.44
C GLY A 333 13.23 17.15 0.49
N GLN A 334 12.21 17.36 1.30
CA GLN A 334 11.61 16.31 2.11
C GLN A 334 10.47 15.67 1.31
N CYS A 335 10.54 14.34 1.18
CA CYS A 335 9.49 13.53 0.59
C CYS A 335 8.42 13.24 1.63
N PHE A 336 7.16 13.34 1.22
CA PHE A 336 5.98 12.97 1.99
C PHE A 336 5.13 12.01 1.17
N GLN A 337 4.54 11.01 1.83
CA GLN A 337 3.62 10.08 1.18
C GLN A 337 2.28 10.00 1.93
N ASN A 338 1.22 9.62 1.24
CA ASN A 338 -0.14 9.65 1.79
C ASN A 338 -0.50 8.47 2.70
N ASN A 339 0.17 7.33 2.59
CA ASN A 339 -0.09 6.15 3.43
C ASN A 339 1.22 5.39 3.67
N GLN A 340 1.45 4.94 4.90
CA GLN A 340 2.69 4.29 5.31
C GLN A 340 2.90 2.91 4.66
N THR A 341 1.83 2.13 4.58
CA THR A 341 1.86 0.74 4.12
C THR A 341 1.78 0.68 2.60
N CYS A 342 0.92 1.52 2.00
CA CYS A 342 0.76 1.59 0.55
C CYS A 342 0.61 3.04 0.06
N PRO A 343 1.72 3.74 -0.22
CA PRO A 343 1.64 5.10 -0.73
C PRO A 343 1.06 5.10 -2.16
N THR A 344 -0.05 5.82 -2.35
CA THR A 344 -0.66 6.06 -3.67
C THR A 344 -0.33 7.43 -4.25
N LYS A 345 0.09 8.37 -3.40
CA LYS A 345 0.53 9.71 -3.77
C LYS A 345 1.69 10.13 -2.89
N SER A 346 2.59 10.90 -3.48
CA SER A 346 3.69 11.51 -2.78
C SER A 346 3.90 12.94 -3.24
N ILE A 347 4.53 13.73 -2.38
CA ILE A 347 4.82 15.13 -2.63
C ILE A 347 6.20 15.45 -2.10
N CYS A 348 6.94 16.25 -2.88
CA CYS A 348 8.20 16.82 -2.45
C CYS A 348 7.96 18.22 -1.91
N THR A 349 8.55 18.51 -0.76
CA THR A 349 8.53 19.84 -0.16
C THR A 349 9.96 20.35 -0.04
N ALA A 350 10.13 21.66 -0.20
CA ALA A 350 11.44 22.27 0.01
C ALA A 350 11.86 22.13 1.48
N PRO A 351 13.17 21.99 1.77
CA PRO A 351 13.63 21.99 3.15
C PRO A 351 13.24 23.30 3.83
N THR A 352 12.60 23.20 5.00
CA THR A 352 12.39 24.35 5.86
C THR A 352 13.75 24.79 6.38
N ASN A 353 14.30 25.87 5.84
CA ASN A 353 15.47 26.53 6.43
C ASN A 353 15.07 26.93 7.86
N THR A 354 15.65 26.24 8.85
CA THR A 354 15.65 26.65 10.25
C THR A 354 16.60 27.82 10.45
#